data_AF-A0A2W4IJZ7-F1
#
_entry.id   AF-A0A2W4IJZ7-F1
#
_cell.length_a   1.000
_cell.length_b   1.000
_cell.length_c   1.000
_cell.angle_alpha   90.00
_cell.angle_beta   90.00
_cell.angle_gamma   90.00
#
_symmetry.space_group_name_H-M   'P 1'
#
loop_
_entity.id
_entity.type
_entity.pdbx_description
1 polymer ?
#
loop_
_entity_poly.entity_id
_entity_poly.type
_entity_poly.pdbx_seq_one_letter_code
_entity_poly.pdbx_strand_id
1 'polypeptide(L)'
;MACYIYREKWKRPFFCLIIGAMLLIGVSIYQFELFSSQIQKSKYSILEDGNFEGESQGVEYPIPEHAQPRITPAALVEKGERLWFDVNDQGDVVYMMSPSLMYLPKDIKNYKHYYQLLAENTLRLEKFFQTEGGNLADCLECHLKIIIGKHNEKAGAYPIVKVEQLNEEELQELKAVYDPTLLKKAARKRKITLIPS
;
A
#
# COMPACT_ATOMS: atom_id res chain seq x y z
N MET A 1 51.26 21.30 55.02
CA MET A 1 51.15 21.98 53.71
C MET A 1 50.41 21.04 52.77
N ALA A 2 49.21 21.40 52.35
CA ALA A 2 48.39 20.61 51.43
C ALA A 2 48.86 20.80 49.98
N CYS A 3 48.75 19.76 49.12
CA CYS A 3 48.05 19.82 47.82
C CYS A 3 48.27 18.56 46.96
N TYR A 4 47.14 17.98 46.54
CA TYR A 4 46.79 17.35 45.26
C TYR A 4 47.72 16.29 44.63
N ILE A 5 47.13 15.14 44.24
CA ILE A 5 46.63 14.88 42.87
C ILE A 5 45.75 13.61 42.93
N TYR A 6 44.45 13.81 42.67
CA TYR A 6 43.46 12.77 42.45
C TYR A 6 43.30 12.64 40.93
N ARG A 7 43.67 11.52 40.30
CA ARG A 7 43.32 11.29 38.89
C ARG A 7 43.22 9.81 38.51
N GLU A 8 42.13 9.51 37.79
CA GLU A 8 41.99 8.46 36.77
C GLU A 8 41.73 6.99 37.16
N LYS A 9 40.65 6.72 37.91
CA LYS A 9 40.12 5.33 38.02
C LYS A 9 38.66 5.10 37.61
N TRP A 10 37.97 6.11 37.05
CA TRP A 10 36.52 6.03 36.82
C TRP A 10 36.08 5.83 35.35
N LYS A 11 37.01 5.88 34.38
CA LYS A 11 36.67 5.87 32.94
C LYS A 11 36.43 4.47 32.32
N ARG A 12 36.93 3.40 32.94
CA ARG A 12 36.82 2.03 32.37
C ARG A 12 35.46 1.34 32.55
N PRO A 13 34.76 1.41 33.70
CA PRO A 13 33.47 0.72 33.85
C PRO A 13 32.33 1.38 33.07
N PHE A 14 32.38 2.70 32.85
CA PHE A 14 31.37 3.43 32.07
C PHE A 14 31.38 3.07 30.58
N PHE A 15 32.56 2.82 30.01
CA PHE A 15 32.69 2.48 28.58
C PHE A 15 32.07 1.10 28.25
N CYS A 16 32.24 0.11 29.13
CA CYS A 16 31.64 -1.22 28.95
C CYS A 16 30.11 -1.20 29.10
N LEU A 17 29.56 -0.37 30.00
CA LEU A 17 28.11 -0.21 30.16
C LEU A 17 27.44 0.42 28.94
N ILE A 18 28.09 1.43 28.33
CA ILE A 18 27.55 2.08 27.12
C ILE A 18 27.61 1.14 25.92
N ILE A 19 28.70 0.40 25.73
CA ILE A 19 28.80 -0.59 24.64
C ILE A 19 27.80 -1.74 24.85
N GLY A 20 27.63 -2.22 26.09
CA GLY A 20 26.64 -3.23 26.42
C GLY A 20 25.20 -2.78 26.17
N ALA A 21 24.87 -1.53 26.52
CA ALA A 21 23.56 -0.94 26.23
C ALA A 21 23.33 -0.75 24.73
N MET A 22 24.34 -0.30 23.97
CA MET A 22 24.24 -0.16 22.51
C MET A 22 24.06 -1.50 21.79
N LEU A 23 24.69 -2.57 22.28
CA LEU A 23 24.48 -3.92 21.73
C LEU A 23 23.07 -4.45 22.03
N LEU A 24 22.54 -4.19 23.22
CA LEU A 24 21.16 -4.58 23.57
C LEU A 24 20.10 -3.82 22.76
N ILE A 25 20.31 -2.51 22.53
CA ILE A 25 19.43 -1.68 21.69
C ILE A 25 19.54 -2.10 20.23
N GLY A 26 20.75 -2.37 19.73
CA GLY A 26 20.96 -2.85 18.36
C GLY A 26 20.25 -4.19 18.10
N VAL A 27 20.45 -5.18 18.98
CA VAL A 27 19.83 -6.51 18.82
C VAL A 27 18.31 -6.46 18.90
N SER A 28 17.74 -5.57 19.73
CA SER A 28 16.28 -5.42 19.84
C SER A 28 15.66 -4.72 18.62
N ILE A 29 16.34 -3.75 18.00
CA ILE A 29 15.88 -3.13 16.75
C ILE A 29 15.93 -4.15 15.59
N TYR A 30 17.03 -4.90 15.46
CA TYR A 30 17.17 -5.93 14.42
C TYR A 30 16.12 -7.04 14.55
N GLN A 31 15.80 -7.48 15.78
CA GLN A 31 14.73 -8.46 15.97
C GLN A 31 13.35 -7.91 15.66
N PHE A 32 13.09 -6.62 15.95
CA PHE A 32 11.80 -5.99 15.66
C PHE A 32 11.56 -5.81 14.14
N GLU A 33 12.57 -5.42 13.37
CA GLU A 33 12.49 -5.35 11.91
C GLU A 33 12.32 -6.74 11.27
N LEU A 34 13.05 -7.74 11.77
CA LEU A 34 12.89 -9.12 11.29
C LEU A 34 11.49 -9.66 11.62
N PHE A 35 10.95 -9.39 12.81
CA PHE A 35 9.61 -9.81 13.19
C PHE A 35 8.53 -9.12 12.36
N SER A 36 8.66 -7.81 12.11
CA SER A 36 7.72 -7.05 11.28
C SER A 36 7.70 -7.58 9.84
N SER A 37 8.88 -7.91 9.30
CA SER A 37 9.00 -8.52 7.96
C SER A 37 8.41 -9.94 7.90
N GLN A 38 8.58 -10.75 8.95
CA GLN A 38 8.01 -12.10 9.01
C GLN A 38 6.47 -12.08 9.19
N ILE A 39 5.93 -11.13 9.95
CA ILE A 39 4.48 -10.93 10.10
C ILE A 39 3.87 -10.54 8.76
N GLN A 40 4.46 -9.58 8.03
CA GLN A 40 4.00 -9.25 6.67
C GLN A 40 4.07 -10.48 5.75
N LYS A 41 5.21 -11.19 5.69
CA LYS A 41 5.35 -12.39 4.84
C LYS A 41 4.36 -13.50 5.15
N SER A 42 4.07 -13.77 6.43
CA SER A 42 3.13 -14.82 6.84
C SER A 42 1.65 -14.47 6.59
N LYS A 43 1.33 -13.18 6.50
CA LYS A 43 -0.04 -12.71 6.26
C LYS A 43 -0.35 -12.60 4.76
N TYR A 44 0.67 -12.35 3.95
CA TYR A 44 0.61 -12.36 2.48
C TYR A 44 1.05 -13.70 1.86
N SER A 45 1.39 -14.73 2.64
CA SER A 45 1.67 -16.07 2.09
C SER A 45 0.42 -16.79 1.57
N ILE A 46 -0.78 -16.21 1.75
CA ILE A 46 -2.03 -16.66 1.13
C ILE A 46 -2.04 -16.36 -0.38
N LEU A 47 -1.07 -15.58 -0.88
CA LEU A 47 -0.91 -15.23 -2.30
C LEU A 47 -0.32 -16.36 -3.18
N GLU A 48 0.16 -17.47 -2.59
CA GLU A 48 0.84 -18.54 -3.35
C GLU A 48 -0.09 -19.58 -3.99
N ASP A 49 -1.36 -19.67 -3.58
CA ASP A 49 -2.34 -20.57 -4.19
C ASP A 49 -2.97 -19.94 -5.43
N GLY A 50 -2.15 -19.73 -6.46
CA GLY A 50 -2.48 -19.07 -7.73
C GLY A 50 -3.42 -19.86 -8.65
N ASN A 51 -4.62 -20.20 -8.18
CA ASN A 51 -5.70 -20.68 -9.05
C ASN A 51 -7.09 -20.36 -8.45
N PHE A 52 -7.51 -19.10 -8.53
CA PHE A 52 -8.87 -18.68 -8.15
C PHE A 52 -9.80 -18.75 -9.36
N GLU A 53 -10.39 -19.93 -9.59
CA GLU A 53 -11.69 -19.99 -10.27
C GLU A 53 -12.65 -19.08 -9.48
N GLY A 54 -13.22 -18.07 -10.14
CA GLY A 54 -13.97 -16.99 -9.49
C GLY A 54 -14.92 -17.52 -8.42
N GLU A 55 -14.77 -17.04 -7.19
CA GLU A 55 -15.55 -17.52 -6.06
C GLU A 55 -17.04 -17.38 -6.41
N SER A 56 -17.72 -18.52 -6.60
CA SER A 56 -19.13 -18.56 -6.96
C SER A 56 -20.05 -18.15 -5.80
N GLN A 57 -19.48 -18.04 -4.59
CA GLN A 57 -20.15 -17.72 -3.34
C GLN A 57 -19.78 -16.31 -2.89
N GLY A 58 -20.78 -15.53 -2.48
CA GLY A 58 -20.64 -14.16 -2.03
C GLY A 58 -21.83 -13.29 -2.46
N VAL A 59 -22.04 -12.19 -1.76
CA VAL A 59 -23.06 -11.18 -2.06
C VAL A 59 -22.59 -10.37 -3.27
N GLU A 60 -23.45 -10.26 -4.27
CA GLU A 60 -23.26 -9.32 -5.36
C GLU A 60 -23.79 -7.96 -4.93
N TYR A 61 -22.87 -7.04 -4.65
CA TYR A 61 -23.24 -5.67 -4.30
C TYR A 61 -23.70 -4.95 -5.57
N PRO A 62 -24.87 -4.29 -5.55
CA PRO A 62 -25.36 -3.59 -6.72
C PRO A 62 -24.42 -2.45 -7.08
N ILE A 63 -23.94 -2.46 -8.33
CA ILE A 63 -23.20 -1.34 -8.90
C ILE A 63 -24.18 -0.18 -9.10
N PRO A 64 -23.95 1.01 -8.51
CA PRO A 64 -24.80 2.16 -8.74
C PRO A 64 -24.93 2.50 -10.23
N GLU A 65 -26.11 2.92 -10.67
CA GLU A 65 -26.48 3.13 -12.10
C GLU A 65 -25.57 4.14 -12.85
N HIS A 66 -24.82 4.95 -12.11
CA HIS A 66 -23.83 5.90 -12.63
C HIS A 66 -22.47 5.79 -11.93
N ALA A 67 -22.15 4.64 -11.36
CA ALA A 67 -20.86 4.42 -10.73
C ALA A 67 -19.76 4.44 -11.80
N GLN A 68 -18.97 5.52 -11.79
CA GLN A 68 -17.79 5.60 -12.63
C GLN A 68 -16.62 4.90 -11.92
N PRO A 69 -15.85 4.07 -12.63
CA PRO A 69 -14.63 3.50 -12.08
C PRO A 69 -13.66 4.64 -11.76
N ARG A 70 -13.12 4.61 -10.55
CA ARG A 70 -12.08 5.55 -10.10
C ARG A 70 -10.73 4.89 -10.30
N ILE A 71 -9.86 5.56 -11.06
CA ILE A 71 -8.45 5.16 -11.21
C ILE A 71 -7.67 5.93 -10.16
N THR A 72 -7.17 5.23 -9.14
CA THR A 72 -6.49 5.85 -7.99
C THR A 72 -5.57 4.86 -7.30
N PRO A 73 -4.51 5.33 -6.62
CA PRO A 73 -3.78 4.48 -5.68
C PRO A 73 -4.71 4.03 -4.56
N ALA A 74 -4.57 2.77 -4.16
CA ALA A 74 -5.34 2.18 -3.08
C ALA A 74 -4.49 1.24 -2.22
N ALA A 75 -4.65 1.29 -0.91
CA ALA A 75 -3.92 0.44 0.03
C ALA A 75 -4.87 -0.12 1.09
N LEU A 76 -4.62 -1.35 1.52
CA LEU A 76 -5.19 -1.87 2.76
C LEU A 76 -4.64 -1.08 3.94
N VAL A 77 -5.48 -0.85 4.94
CA VAL A 77 -5.10 -0.15 6.16
C VAL A 77 -5.28 -1.10 7.35
N GLU A 78 -4.21 -1.31 8.10
CA GLU A 78 -4.19 -2.26 9.20
C GLU A 78 -4.66 -1.63 10.53
N LYS A 79 -5.18 -2.48 11.42
CA LYS A 79 -5.59 -2.05 12.75
C LYS A 79 -4.40 -1.47 13.51
N GLY A 80 -4.55 -0.24 13.97
CA GLY A 80 -3.51 0.52 14.66
C GLY A 80 -2.82 1.57 13.77
N GLU A 81 -3.07 1.55 12.46
CA GLU A 81 -2.62 2.60 11.56
C GLU A 81 -3.51 3.85 11.64
N ARG A 82 -2.95 5.01 11.27
CA ARG A 82 -3.59 6.32 11.44
C ARG A 82 -4.95 6.46 10.74
N LEU A 83 -5.11 5.80 9.59
CA LEU A 83 -6.30 5.90 8.75
C LEU A 83 -7.28 4.74 8.98
N TRP A 84 -6.97 3.85 9.93
CA TRP A 84 -7.82 2.73 10.26
C TRP A 84 -9.07 3.19 11.02
N PHE A 85 -10.19 2.55 10.74
CA PHE A 85 -11.44 2.75 11.46
C PHE A 85 -12.19 1.42 11.58
N ASP A 86 -13.08 1.34 12.56
CA ASP A 86 -13.87 0.12 12.78
C ASP A 86 -15.03 0.05 11.78
N VAL A 87 -15.09 -1.05 11.03
CA VAL A 87 -16.16 -1.38 10.07
C VAL A 87 -17.13 -2.42 10.64
N ASN A 88 -17.17 -2.60 11.96
CA ASN A 88 -18.02 -3.55 12.67
C ASN A 88 -17.85 -4.98 12.13
N ASP A 89 -16.59 -5.40 11.93
CA ASP A 89 -16.18 -6.68 11.37
C ASP A 89 -16.69 -7.00 9.94
N GLN A 90 -17.29 -6.02 9.23
CA GLN A 90 -17.88 -6.24 7.91
C GLN A 90 -16.85 -6.34 6.78
N GLY A 91 -15.59 -5.98 7.02
CA GLY A 91 -14.58 -6.04 5.98
C GLY A 91 -13.21 -5.52 6.41
N ASP A 92 -12.40 -5.15 5.42
CA ASP A 92 -11.05 -4.61 5.60
C ASP A 92 -11.00 -3.17 5.12
N VAL A 93 -10.32 -2.31 5.89
CA VAL A 93 -10.25 -0.88 5.59
C VAL A 93 -9.37 -0.63 4.37
N VAL A 94 -9.82 0.24 3.47
CA VAL A 94 -9.07 0.62 2.27
C VAL A 94 -8.93 2.13 2.20
N TYR A 95 -7.71 2.61 2.01
CA TYR A 95 -7.44 4.01 1.74
C TYR A 95 -7.28 4.26 0.23
N MET A 96 -7.98 5.26 -0.30
CA MET A 96 -8.00 5.60 -1.74
C MET A 96 -7.73 7.09 -2.01
N MET A 97 -6.82 7.72 -1.25
CA MET A 97 -6.53 9.17 -1.35
C MET A 97 -7.79 10.05 -1.29
N SER A 98 -8.78 9.62 -0.51
CA SER A 98 -10.10 10.25 -0.41
C SER A 98 -10.41 10.47 1.07
N PRO A 99 -11.13 11.57 1.42
CA PRO A 99 -11.61 11.74 2.78
C PRO A 99 -12.74 10.77 3.15
N SER A 100 -13.37 10.14 2.15
CA SER A 100 -14.41 9.14 2.37
C SER A 100 -13.82 7.85 2.94
N LEU A 101 -14.48 7.32 3.97
CA LEU A 101 -14.17 6.03 4.57
C LEU A 101 -14.57 4.90 3.62
N MET A 102 -13.65 3.99 3.32
CA MET A 102 -13.87 2.90 2.37
C MET A 102 -13.40 1.57 2.96
N TYR A 103 -14.06 0.50 2.55
CA TYR A 103 -13.72 -0.85 2.99
C TYR A 103 -14.03 -1.89 1.92
N LEU A 104 -13.31 -3.00 1.94
CA LEU A 104 -13.60 -4.19 1.14
C LEU A 104 -14.50 -5.12 1.97
N PRO A 105 -15.79 -5.33 1.60
CA PRO A 105 -16.67 -6.21 2.36
C PRO A 105 -16.22 -7.66 2.31
N LYS A 106 -16.19 -8.36 3.45
CA LYS A 106 -15.79 -9.78 3.53
C LYS A 106 -16.77 -10.74 2.89
N ASP A 107 -18.03 -10.33 2.77
CA ASP A 107 -19.10 -11.11 2.19
C ASP A 107 -19.24 -10.88 0.67
N ILE A 108 -18.45 -9.99 0.06
CA ILE A 108 -18.52 -9.74 -1.39
C ILE A 108 -18.05 -10.93 -2.20
N LYS A 109 -18.68 -11.14 -3.35
CA LYS A 109 -18.17 -12.06 -4.37
C LYS A 109 -16.75 -11.65 -4.81
N ASN A 110 -15.86 -12.64 -4.99
CA ASN A 110 -14.45 -12.44 -5.32
C ASN A 110 -13.64 -11.66 -4.26
N TYR A 111 -14.09 -11.66 -3.00
CA TYR A 111 -13.38 -11.01 -1.90
C TYR A 111 -11.88 -11.32 -1.91
N LYS A 112 -11.49 -12.60 -1.99
CA LYS A 112 -10.07 -12.99 -1.94
C LYS A 112 -9.26 -12.41 -3.09
N HIS A 113 -9.83 -12.40 -4.29
CA HIS A 113 -9.17 -11.82 -5.46
C HIS A 113 -8.96 -10.31 -5.29
N TYR A 114 -9.99 -9.58 -4.84
CA TYR A 114 -9.89 -8.14 -4.60
C TYR A 114 -8.93 -7.81 -3.45
N TYR A 115 -8.95 -8.61 -2.38
CA TYR A 115 -8.02 -8.49 -1.27
C TYR A 115 -6.58 -8.68 -1.74
N GLN A 116 -6.31 -9.71 -2.55
CA GLN A 116 -5.00 -9.96 -3.12
C GLN A 116 -4.49 -8.77 -3.95
N LEU A 117 -5.32 -8.24 -4.86
CA LEU A 117 -4.95 -7.07 -5.65
C LEU A 117 -4.58 -5.87 -4.77
N LEU A 118 -5.37 -5.60 -3.72
CA LEU A 118 -5.09 -4.52 -2.78
C LEU A 118 -3.83 -4.78 -1.93
N ALA A 119 -3.62 -6.02 -1.49
CA ALA A 119 -2.45 -6.43 -0.72
C ALA A 119 -1.15 -6.26 -1.51
N GLU A 120 -1.11 -6.78 -2.74
CA GLU A 120 0.03 -6.59 -3.64
C GLU A 120 0.29 -5.11 -3.91
N ASN A 121 -0.78 -4.33 -4.10
CA ASN A 121 -0.65 -2.90 -4.33
C ASN A 121 -0.16 -2.12 -3.10
N THR A 122 -0.57 -2.55 -1.90
CA THR A 122 -0.09 -2.01 -0.63
C THR A 122 1.42 -2.21 -0.50
N LEU A 123 1.92 -3.41 -0.79
CA LEU A 123 3.36 -3.71 -0.79
C LEU A 123 4.12 -2.88 -1.83
N ARG A 124 3.55 -2.67 -3.03
CA ARG A 124 4.15 -1.80 -4.06
C ARG A 124 4.25 -0.36 -3.58
N LEU A 125 3.20 0.16 -2.95
CA LEU A 125 3.17 1.52 -2.40
C LEU A 125 4.21 1.69 -1.27
N GLU A 126 4.27 0.75 -0.33
CA GLU A 126 5.27 0.77 0.74
C GLU A 126 6.70 0.81 0.18
N LYS A 127 6.98 -0.04 -0.82
CA LYS A 127 8.28 -0.05 -1.49
C LYS A 127 8.57 1.27 -2.19
N PHE A 128 7.61 1.83 -2.93
CA PHE A 128 7.74 3.12 -3.60
C PHE A 128 8.10 4.23 -2.62
N PHE A 129 7.43 4.29 -1.47
CA PHE A 129 7.74 5.27 -0.43
C PHE A 129 9.14 5.12 0.17
N GLN A 130 9.61 3.89 0.33
CA GLN A 130 10.95 3.61 0.83
C GLN A 130 12.06 3.96 -0.17
N THR A 131 11.83 3.74 -1.47
CA THR A 131 12.88 3.88 -2.49
C THR A 131 12.90 5.23 -3.19
N GLU A 132 11.73 5.77 -3.54
CA GLU A 132 11.61 6.95 -4.39
C GLU A 132 11.25 8.21 -3.61
N GLY A 133 10.62 8.08 -2.43
CA GLY A 133 10.27 9.21 -1.57
C GLY A 133 9.40 10.23 -2.32
N GLY A 134 8.23 9.80 -2.80
CA GLY A 134 7.31 10.61 -3.60
C GLY A 134 5.90 10.73 -3.02
N ASN A 135 5.00 11.42 -3.72
CA ASN A 135 3.58 11.44 -3.40
C ASN A 135 2.93 10.12 -3.87
N LEU A 136 1.87 9.64 -3.21
CA LEU A 136 1.11 8.46 -3.65
C LEU A 136 0.67 8.55 -5.12
N ALA A 137 0.33 9.77 -5.57
CA ALA A 137 -0.09 10.04 -6.94
C ALA A 137 1.01 9.80 -7.98
N ASP A 138 2.28 9.83 -7.57
CA ASP A 138 3.42 9.63 -8.47
C ASP A 138 3.68 8.14 -8.74
N CYS A 139 3.15 7.23 -7.90
CA CYS A 139 3.18 5.80 -8.20
C CYS A 139 2.09 5.43 -9.21
N LEU A 140 2.33 5.72 -10.48
CA LEU A 140 1.42 5.40 -11.59
C LEU A 140 1.10 3.90 -11.66
N GLU A 141 2.08 3.05 -11.33
CA GLU A 141 1.92 1.58 -11.33
C GLU A 141 1.17 1.05 -10.11
N CYS A 142 0.94 1.92 -9.11
CA CYS A 142 0.13 1.61 -7.93
C CYS A 142 -1.35 2.00 -8.11
N HIS A 143 -1.75 2.50 -9.28
CA HIS A 143 -3.15 2.84 -9.53
C HIS A 143 -3.96 1.59 -9.85
N LEU A 144 -5.10 1.46 -9.18
CA LEU A 144 -6.10 0.43 -9.43
C LEU A 144 -7.38 1.07 -9.96
N LYS A 145 -8.15 0.30 -10.72
CA LYS A 145 -9.48 0.68 -11.19
C LYS A 145 -10.51 0.14 -10.20
N ILE A 146 -11.17 1.03 -9.49
CA ILE A 146 -12.03 0.68 -8.36
C ILE A 146 -13.43 1.24 -8.55
N ILE A 147 -14.45 0.40 -8.34
CA ILE A 147 -15.85 0.82 -8.29
C ILE A 147 -16.30 0.87 -6.83
N ILE A 148 -16.94 1.98 -6.47
CA ILE A 148 -17.43 2.23 -5.11
C ILE A 148 -18.95 2.08 -5.09
N GLY A 149 -19.47 1.37 -4.11
CA GLY A 149 -20.90 1.15 -3.90
C GLY A 149 -21.59 2.29 -3.13
N LYS A 150 -22.86 2.08 -2.79
CA LYS A 150 -23.62 3.00 -1.95
C LYS A 150 -23.14 2.91 -0.49
N HIS A 151 -23.17 4.03 0.22
CA HIS A 151 -22.80 4.09 1.64
C HIS A 151 -23.53 3.03 2.46
N ASN A 152 -22.79 2.23 3.23
CA ASN A 152 -23.36 1.24 4.15
C ASN A 152 -23.41 1.86 5.55
N GLU A 153 -24.63 2.15 6.03
CA GLU A 153 -24.85 2.74 7.35
C GLU A 153 -24.35 1.86 8.50
N LYS A 154 -24.39 0.53 8.35
CA LYS A 154 -23.91 -0.40 9.38
C LYS A 154 -22.39 -0.41 9.48
N ALA A 155 -21.68 -0.27 8.36
CA ALA A 155 -20.22 -0.17 8.34
C ALA A 155 -19.73 1.27 8.58
N GLY A 156 -20.61 2.27 8.44
CA GLY A 156 -20.24 3.69 8.49
C GLY A 156 -19.31 4.12 7.34
N ALA A 157 -19.29 3.36 6.24
CA ALA A 157 -18.33 3.52 5.16
C ALA A 157 -18.88 3.06 3.80
N TYR A 158 -18.17 3.44 2.74
CA TYR A 158 -18.50 3.05 1.38
C TYR A 158 -17.83 1.71 1.03
N PRO A 159 -18.61 0.69 0.61
CA PRO A 159 -18.06 -0.59 0.19
C PRO A 159 -17.39 -0.45 -1.18
N ILE A 160 -16.23 -1.09 -1.33
CA ILE A 160 -15.61 -1.33 -2.63
C ILE A 160 -16.30 -2.53 -3.26
N VAL A 161 -16.87 -2.35 -4.44
CA VAL A 161 -17.67 -3.38 -5.13
C VAL A 161 -16.90 -4.08 -6.24
N LYS A 162 -15.82 -3.47 -6.74
CA LYS A 162 -14.96 -4.07 -7.76
C LYS A 162 -13.57 -3.47 -7.70
N VAL A 163 -12.55 -4.31 -7.87
CA VAL A 163 -11.15 -3.93 -7.99
C VAL A 163 -10.57 -4.61 -9.22
N GLU A 164 -9.90 -3.84 -10.08
CA GLU A 164 -9.21 -4.33 -11.27
C GLU A 164 -7.83 -3.68 -11.37
N GLN A 165 -6.85 -4.42 -11.92
CA GLN A 165 -5.61 -3.81 -12.38
C GLN A 165 -5.90 -2.99 -13.65
N LEU A 166 -5.15 -1.91 -13.83
CA LEU A 166 -5.18 -1.17 -15.09
C LEU A 166 -4.60 -2.03 -16.20
N ASN A 167 -5.23 -1.98 -17.37
CA ASN A 167 -4.63 -2.55 -18.57
C ASN A 167 -3.50 -1.65 -19.10
N GLU A 168 -2.73 -2.15 -20.08
CA GLU A 168 -1.60 -1.40 -20.64
C GLU A 168 -2.02 -0.07 -21.29
N GLU A 169 -3.20 -0.01 -21.90
CA GLU A 169 -3.74 1.19 -22.55
C GLU A 169 -4.11 2.25 -21.51
N GLU A 170 -4.88 1.88 -20.48
CA GLU A 170 -5.26 2.74 -19.35
C GLU A 170 -4.01 3.25 -18.61
N LEU A 171 -2.99 2.42 -18.44
CA LEU A 171 -1.72 2.83 -17.83
C LEU A 171 -0.95 3.83 -18.72
N GLN A 172 -0.96 3.65 -20.05
CA GLN A 172 -0.37 4.60 -20.99
C GLN A 172 -1.11 5.94 -20.98
N GLU A 173 -2.45 5.92 -20.92
CA GLU A 173 -3.27 7.11 -20.77
C GLU A 173 -2.98 7.85 -19.46
N LEU A 174 -2.87 7.11 -18.35
CA LEU A 174 -2.52 7.70 -17.06
C LEU A 174 -1.12 8.35 -17.10
N LYS A 175 -0.13 7.66 -17.69
CA LYS A 175 1.23 8.20 -17.92
C LYS A 175 1.20 9.47 -18.79
N ALA A 176 0.34 9.50 -19.80
CA ALA A 176 0.16 10.65 -20.68
C ALA A 176 -0.46 11.87 -19.96
N VAL A 177 -1.37 11.65 -19.00
CA VAL A 177 -1.97 12.71 -18.18
C VAL A 177 -0.96 13.30 -17.20
N TYR A 178 -0.16 12.46 -16.53
CA TYR A 178 0.80 12.91 -15.51
C TYR A 178 2.13 13.44 -16.10
N ASP A 179 2.52 13.02 -17.31
CA ASP A 179 3.65 13.61 -18.04
C ASP A 179 3.26 14.02 -19.47
N PRO A 180 2.83 15.29 -19.68
CA PRO A 180 2.47 15.79 -21.00
C PRO A 180 3.67 15.88 -21.97
N THR A 181 4.92 15.71 -21.50
CA THR A 181 6.10 15.67 -22.38
C THR A 181 6.28 14.29 -23.05
N LEU A 182 5.80 13.21 -22.43
CA LEU A 182 5.74 11.87 -23.06
C LEU A 182 4.76 11.85 -24.24
N LEU A 183 3.61 12.52 -24.13
CA LEU A 183 2.66 12.70 -25.23
C LEU A 183 3.33 13.39 -26.44
N LYS A 184 4.11 14.45 -26.21
CA LYS A 184 4.83 15.15 -27.28
C LYS A 184 5.89 14.25 -27.93
N LYS A 185 6.61 13.41 -27.18
CA LYS A 185 7.59 12.45 -27.73
C LYS A 185 6.92 11.30 -28.49
N ALA A 186 5.82 10.74 -27.99
CA ALA A 186 5.07 9.67 -28.64
C ALA A 186 4.40 10.14 -29.94
N ALA A 187 3.78 11.33 -29.93
CA ALA A 187 3.21 11.95 -31.14
C ALA A 187 4.28 12.26 -32.20
N ARG A 188 5.49 12.69 -31.79
CA ARG A 188 6.61 12.94 -32.69
C ARG A 188 7.15 11.65 -33.32
N LYS A 189 7.18 10.53 -32.57
CA LYS A 189 7.52 9.20 -33.12
C LYS A 189 6.49 8.71 -34.15
N ARG A 190 5.18 8.81 -33.85
CA ARG A 190 4.11 8.40 -34.80
C ARG A 190 4.10 9.22 -36.08
N LYS A 191 4.47 10.50 -36.01
CA LYS A 191 4.58 11.38 -37.18
C LYS A 191 5.78 11.06 -38.08
N ILE A 192 6.79 10.32 -37.58
CA ILE A 192 7.97 9.90 -38.34
C ILE A 192 7.71 8.54 -39.04
N THR A 193 6.76 7.74 -38.57
CA THR A 193 6.41 6.43 -39.17
C THR A 193 5.44 6.52 -40.36
N LEU A 194 5.07 7.72 -40.81
CA LEU A 194 4.36 7.94 -42.08
C LEU A 194 5.34 8.54 -43.11
N ILE A 195 6.31 7.74 -43.54
CA ILE A 195 6.96 7.96 -44.83
C ILE A 195 6.25 6.97 -45.78
N PRO A 196 5.39 7.44 -46.70
CA PRO A 196 4.86 6.57 -47.74
C PRO A 196 6.00 6.17 -48.67
N SER A 197 6.15 4.86 -48.88
CA SER A 197 6.87 4.30 -50.04
C SER A 197 6.03 4.41 -51.29
#